data_AF-A0A7G8VFH0-F1
#
_entry.id   AF-A0A7G8VFH0-F1
#
_cell.length_a   1.000
_cell.length_b   1.000
_cell.length_c   1.000
_cell.angle_alpha   90.00
_cell.angle_beta   90.00
_cell.angle_gamma   90.00
#
_symmetry.space_group_name_H-M   'P 1'
#
loop_
_entity.id
_entity.type
_entity.pdbx_description
1 polymer ?
#
loop_
_entity_poly.entity_id
_entity_poly.type
_entity_poly.pdbx_seq_one_letter_code
_entity_poly.pdbx_strand_id
1 'polypeptide(L)'
;MAQHLTPRVIRAYSLPVEQFDHLKNYQRSLQFAADAEAGTPACEGDAHWITNSQTLAHILHHHGLLATVAVRSDMHIGPFVSALYMGDLVAGQPEVQS
;
A
#
# COMPACT_ATOMS: atom_id res chain seq x y z
N MET A 1 10.36 -23.25 -26.77
CA MET A 1 8.91 -23.12 -26.51
C MET A 1 8.70 -21.96 -25.55
N ALA A 2 8.23 -20.81 -26.04
CA ALA A 2 7.92 -19.68 -25.18
C ALA A 2 6.66 -20.02 -24.39
N GLN A 3 6.78 -20.19 -23.08
CA GLN A 3 5.63 -20.25 -22.19
C GLN A 3 4.89 -18.91 -22.35
N HIS A 4 3.72 -18.93 -22.97
CA HIS A 4 2.79 -17.81 -22.92
C HIS A 4 2.46 -17.61 -21.44
N LEU A 5 3.12 -16.66 -20.79
CA LEU A 5 2.70 -16.11 -19.52
C LEU A 5 1.40 -15.36 -19.80
N THR A 6 0.27 -16.05 -19.72
CA THR A 6 -1.04 -15.40 -19.74
C THR A 6 -1.01 -14.37 -18.62
N PRO A 7 -1.26 -13.07 -18.88
CA PRO A 7 -1.24 -12.06 -17.85
C PRO A 7 -2.24 -12.45 -16.76
N ARG A 8 -1.72 -12.86 -15.60
CA ARG A 8 -2.55 -13.16 -14.43
C ARG A 8 -3.06 -11.83 -13.90
N VAL A 9 -4.32 -11.52 -14.18
CA VAL A 9 -5.00 -10.36 -13.59
C VAL A 9 -5.16 -10.64 -12.10
N ILE A 10 -4.32 -10.03 -11.27
CA ILE A 10 -4.46 -10.09 -9.81
C ILE A 10 -5.68 -9.23 -9.46
N ARG A 11 -6.76 -9.87 -9.03
CA ARG A 11 -7.96 -9.19 -8.54
C ARG A 11 -7.94 -9.17 -7.02
N ALA A 12 -8.53 -8.17 -6.38
CA ALA A 12 -8.64 -8.13 -4.93
C ALA A 12 -9.26 -9.42 -4.35
N TYR A 13 -10.26 -10.00 -5.04
CA TYR A 13 -10.93 -11.25 -4.64
C TYR A 13 -10.06 -12.52 -4.80
N SER A 14 -8.86 -12.40 -5.36
CA SER A 14 -7.90 -13.52 -5.44
C SER A 14 -6.91 -13.56 -4.27
N LEU A 15 -7.02 -12.60 -3.34
CA LEU A 15 -6.23 -12.59 -2.10
C LEU A 15 -6.73 -13.68 -1.15
N PRO A 16 -5.84 -14.27 -0.33
CA PRO A 16 -6.29 -15.10 0.78
C PRO A 16 -7.12 -14.27 1.78
N VAL A 17 -7.98 -14.94 2.55
CA VAL A 17 -9.05 -14.31 3.34
C VAL A 17 -8.53 -13.20 4.24
N GLU A 18 -7.45 -13.44 4.99
CA GLU A 18 -6.87 -12.46 5.91
C GLU A 18 -6.40 -11.18 5.19
N GLN A 19 -5.79 -11.32 4.01
CA GLN A 19 -5.35 -10.18 3.20
C GLN A 19 -6.54 -9.45 2.58
N PHE A 20 -7.60 -10.18 2.22
CA PHE A 20 -8.83 -9.56 1.74
C PHE A 20 -9.53 -8.77 2.85
N ASP A 21 -9.59 -9.28 4.08
CA ASP A 21 -10.17 -8.57 5.22
C ASP A 21 -9.39 -7.30 5.55
N HIS A 22 -8.05 -7.36 5.52
CA HIS A 22 -7.21 -6.18 5.67
C HIS A 22 -7.51 -5.14 4.58
N LEU A 23 -7.62 -5.57 3.32
CA LEU A 23 -8.01 -4.70 2.20
C LEU A 23 -9.38 -4.07 2.44
N LYS A 24 -10.39 -4.83 2.89
CA LYS A 24 -11.74 -4.30 3.14
C LYS A 24 -11.77 -3.27 4.27
N ASN A 25 -11.00 -3.50 5.34
CA ASN A 25 -10.88 -2.52 6.42
C ASN A 25 -10.22 -1.24 5.94
N TYR A 26 -9.12 -1.35 5.18
CA TYR A 26 -8.44 -0.18 4.63
C TYR A 26 -9.31 0.58 3.62
N GLN A 27 -10.05 -0.12 2.77
CA GLN A 27 -11.04 0.49 1.86
C GLN A 27 -12.07 1.31 2.63
N ARG A 28 -12.59 0.78 3.74
CA ARG A 28 -13.58 1.50 4.57
C ARG A 28 -12.99 2.79 5.15
N SER A 29 -11.74 2.76 5.59
CA SER A 29 -11.03 3.96 6.05
C SER A 29 -10.82 4.99 4.92
N LEU A 30 -10.43 4.54 3.72
CA LEU A 30 -10.31 5.42 2.56
C LEU A 30 -11.66 6.02 2.14
N GLN A 31 -12.71 5.21 2.12
CA GLN A 31 -14.07 5.67 1.81
C GLN A 31 -14.53 6.71 2.83
N PHE A 32 -14.29 6.48 4.13
CA PHE A 32 -14.65 7.43 5.17
C PHE A 32 -13.97 8.80 4.99
N ALA A 33 -12.69 8.81 4.62
CA ALA A 33 -11.97 10.05 4.31
C ALA A 33 -12.55 10.75 3.07
N ALA A 34 -12.83 9.99 2.01
CA ALA A 34 -13.44 10.53 0.78
C ALA A 34 -14.85 11.09 1.01
N ASP A 35 -15.68 10.39 1.80
CA ASP A 35 -17.03 10.85 2.17
C ASP A 35 -16.97 12.12 3.02
N ALA A 36 -16.01 12.23 3.93
CA ALA A 36 -15.79 13.42 4.74
C ALA A 36 -15.37 14.62 3.89
N GLU A 37 -14.50 14.42 2.90
CA GLU A 37 -14.08 15.47 1.96
C GLU A 37 -15.22 15.89 1.03
N ALA A 38 -16.02 14.94 0.54
CA ALA A 38 -17.19 15.20 -0.29
C ALA A 38 -18.38 15.79 0.48
N GLY A 39 -18.39 15.66 1.82
CA GLY A 39 -19.50 16.08 2.68
C GLY A 39 -20.75 15.21 2.60
N THR A 40 -20.67 14.05 1.94
CA THR A 40 -21.79 13.12 1.74
C THR A 40 -21.30 11.68 1.57
N PRO A 41 -21.99 10.68 2.15
CA PRO A 41 -21.68 9.28 1.91
C PRO A 41 -21.82 8.89 0.43
N ALA A 42 -20.87 8.14 -0.11
CA ALA A 42 -20.97 7.52 -1.43
C ALA A 42 -21.74 6.20 -1.40
N CYS A 43 -22.47 5.92 -2.48
CA CYS A 43 -22.96 4.61 -2.87
C CYS A 43 -22.09 4.00 -3.98
N GLU A 44 -22.22 2.70 -4.20
CA GLU A 44 -21.52 2.02 -5.29
C GLU A 44 -21.88 2.64 -6.65
N GLY A 45 -20.85 3.10 -7.37
CA GLY A 45 -20.98 3.78 -8.67
C GLY A 45 -20.85 5.30 -8.61
N ASP A 46 -20.88 5.89 -7.41
CA ASP A 46 -20.65 7.33 -7.25
C ASP A 46 -19.21 7.73 -7.55
N ALA A 47 -18.99 9.01 -7.87
CA ALA A 47 -17.68 9.50 -8.31
C ALA A 47 -16.56 9.31 -7.28
N HIS A 48 -16.88 9.43 -5.99
CA HIS A 48 -15.95 9.22 -4.87
C HIS A 48 -16.10 7.85 -4.20
N TRP A 49 -16.81 6.91 -4.84
CA TRP A 49 -16.82 5.53 -4.39
C TRP A 49 -15.46 4.86 -4.63
N ILE A 50 -14.88 4.31 -3.57
CA ILE A 50 -13.59 3.64 -3.59
C ILE A 50 -13.82 2.14 -3.76
N THR A 51 -13.34 1.59 -4.87
CA THR A 51 -13.42 0.16 -5.18
C THR A 51 -12.30 -0.65 -4.53
N ASN A 52 -12.51 -1.97 -4.39
CA ASN A 52 -11.48 -2.89 -3.89
C ASN A 52 -10.17 -2.82 -4.72
N SER A 53 -10.28 -2.61 -6.04
CA SER A 53 -9.12 -2.51 -6.93
C SER A 53 -8.34 -1.23 -6.71
N GLN A 54 -9.02 -0.09 -6.50
CA GLN A 54 -8.36 1.16 -6.12
C GLN A 54 -7.67 1.02 -4.76
N THR A 55 -8.32 0.38 -3.79
CA THR A 55 -7.69 0.10 -2.49
C THR A 55 -6.44 -0.77 -2.63
N LEU A 56 -6.50 -1.85 -3.42
CA LEU A 56 -5.32 -2.70 -3.66
C LEU A 56 -4.18 -1.90 -4.31
N ALA A 57 -4.49 -1.07 -5.31
CA ALA A 57 -3.50 -0.20 -5.94
C ALA A 57 -2.87 0.77 -4.94
N HIS A 58 -3.66 1.35 -4.03
CA HIS A 58 -3.15 2.19 -2.94
C HIS A 58 -2.19 1.42 -2.03
N ILE A 59 -2.55 0.22 -1.58
CA ILE A 59 -1.68 -0.61 -0.71
C ILE A 59 -0.35 -0.89 -1.43
N LEU A 60 -0.39 -1.32 -2.68
CA LEU A 60 0.79 -1.62 -3.48
C LEU A 60 1.68 -0.39 -3.71
N HIS A 61 1.07 0.77 -3.95
CA HIS A 61 1.79 2.03 -4.10
C HIS A 61 2.56 2.40 -2.82
N HIS A 62 1.91 2.37 -1.65
CA HIS A 62 2.57 2.64 -0.37
C HIS A 62 3.69 1.64 -0.07
N HIS A 63 3.47 0.36 -0.36
CA HIS A 63 4.51 -0.65 -0.20
C HIS A 63 5.71 -0.39 -1.13
N GLY A 64 5.49 0.05 -2.36
CA GLY A 64 6.55 0.45 -3.29
C GLY A 64 7.34 1.66 -2.80
N LEU A 65 6.66 2.65 -2.22
CA LEU A 65 7.32 3.81 -1.59
C LEU A 65 8.19 3.38 -0.41
N LEU A 66 7.66 2.55 0.49
CA LEU A 66 8.43 2.00 1.62
C LEU A 66 9.63 1.17 1.15
N ALA A 67 9.48 0.37 0.10
CA ALA A 67 10.59 -0.38 -0.48
C ALA A 67 11.68 0.55 -1.03
N THR A 68 11.29 1.67 -1.64
CA THR A 68 12.24 2.68 -2.13
C THR A 68 13.01 3.32 -0.98
N VAL A 69 12.34 3.62 0.14
CA VAL A 69 13.01 4.14 1.35
C VAL A 69 13.97 3.09 1.93
N ALA A 70 13.55 1.83 2.04
CA ALA A 70 14.40 0.75 2.52
C ALA A 70 15.69 0.63 1.68
N VAL A 71 15.57 0.65 0.35
CA VAL A 71 16.73 0.64 -0.57
C VAL A 71 17.64 1.85 -0.37
N ARG A 72 17.09 3.05 -0.14
CA ARG A 72 17.89 4.25 0.16
C ARG A 72 18.61 4.18 1.50
N SER A 73 18.11 3.36 2.42
CA SER A 73 18.74 3.06 3.71
C SER A 73 19.68 1.84 3.65
N ASP A 74 19.96 1.31 2.45
CA ASP A 74 20.76 0.08 2.24
C ASP A 74 20.20 -1.15 2.98
N MET A 75 18.87 -1.22 3.09
CA MET A 75 18.16 -2.30 3.78
C MET A 75 17.17 -3.01 2.85
N HIS A 76 17.01 -4.32 3.05
CA HIS A 76 15.85 -5.03 2.53
C HIS A 76 14.58 -4.63 3.30
N ILE A 77 13.42 -4.69 2.63
CA ILE A 77 12.15 -4.20 3.20
C ILE A 77 11.73 -4.90 4.50
N GLY A 78 11.95 -6.21 4.63
CA GLY A 78 11.63 -6.95 5.86
C GLY A 78 12.41 -6.40 7.08
N PRO A 79 13.76 -6.43 7.05
CA PRO A 79 14.60 -5.82 8.08
C PRO A 79 14.28 -4.34 8.33
N PHE A 80 14.01 -3.56 7.28
CA PHE A 80 13.65 -2.15 7.40
C PHE A 80 12.35 -1.96 8.20
N VAL A 81 11.30 -2.73 7.90
CA VAL A 81 10.03 -2.67 8.64
C VAL A 81 10.21 -3.10 10.09
N SER A 82 11.03 -4.12 10.36
CA SER A 82 11.35 -4.53 11.72
C SER A 82 12.09 -3.43 12.50
N ALA A 83 13.11 -2.81 11.90
CA ALA A 83 13.83 -1.71 12.51
C ALA A 83 12.93 -0.48 12.74
N LEU A 84 12.02 -0.17 11.81
CA LEU A 84 11.02 0.89 11.97
C LEU A 84 10.10 0.60 13.17
N TYR A 85 9.64 -0.63 13.30
CA TYR A 85 8.78 -1.05 14.40
C TYR A 85 9.48 -0.97 15.77
N MET A 86 10.76 -1.34 15.83
CA MET A 86 11.55 -1.27 17.05
C MET A 86 12.04 0.15 17.38
N GLY A 87 11.98 1.08 16.43
CA GLY A 87 12.47 2.46 16.59
C GLY A 87 13.97 2.61 16.36
N ASP A 88 14.61 1.64 15.72
CA ASP A 88 16.07 1.57 15.53
C ASP A 88 16.54 2.29 14.25
N LEU A 89 15.63 2.80 13.42
CA LEU A 89 15.97 3.55 12.22
C LEU A 89 16.48 4.94 12.58
N VAL A 90 17.78 5.16 12.41
CA VAL A 90 18.40 6.49 12.54
C VAL A 90 18.43 7.14 11.17
N ALA A 91 17.79 8.31 11.02
CA ALA A 91 17.93 9.12 9.83
C ALA A 91 19.40 9.61 9.75
N GLY A 92 20.17 9.13 8.78
CA GLY A 92 21.54 9.59 8.57
C GLY A 92 21.53 11.11 8.36
N GLN A 93 22.19 11.85 9.25
CA GLN A 93 22.54 13.23 8.95
C GLN A 93 23.49 13.20 7.74
N PRO A 94 23.32 14.09 6.75
CA PRO A 94 24.29 14.19 5.67
C PRO A 94 25.65 14.48 6.31
N GLU A 95 26.66 13.65 6.01
CA GLU A 95 28.03 13.88 6.49
C GLU A 95 28.44 15.29 6.06
N VAL A 96 28.60 16.18 7.05
CA VAL A 96 29.25 17.46 6.84
C VAL A 96 30.72 17.14 6.59
N GLN A 97 31.09 16.98 5.32
CA GLN A 97 32.47 16.88 4.90
C GLN A 97 33.20 18.13 5.42
N SER A 98 34.06 17.93 6.41
CA SER A 98 34.95 18.94 7.00
C SER A 98 36.37 18.72 6.51
#